data_AF-A0A3B9HIH3-F1
#
_entry.id   AF-A0A3B9HIH3-F1
#
_cell.length_a   1.000
_cell.length_b   1.000
_cell.length_c   1.000
_cell.angle_alpha   90.00
_cell.angle_beta   90.00
_cell.angle_gamma   90.00
#
_symmetry.space_group_name_H-M   'P 1'
#
loop_
_entity.id
_entity.type
_entity.pdbx_description
1 polymer ?
#
loop_
_entity_poly.entity_id
_entity_poly.type
_entity_poly.pdbx_seq_one_letter_code
_entity_poly.pdbx_strand_id
1 'polypeptide(L)' 'MTDKDIIIIGGGVAGLSAGIFASRLGLNTLLLERLMPGGQVINAEVIEDYPGFENPISGAELVGKMQEQAMAVGTEIRL' A
#
# COMPACT_ATOMS: atom_id res chain seq x y z
N MET A 1 -2.81 -24.92 -5.13
CA MET A 1 -2.03 -23.69 -4.90
C MET A 1 -2.59 -22.68 -5.87
N THR A 2 -3.17 -21.57 -5.41
CA THR A 2 -3.56 -20.49 -6.32
C THR A 2 -2.31 -19.72 -6.65
N ASP A 3 -1.74 -19.98 -7.83
CA ASP A 3 -0.52 -19.31 -8.27
C ASP A 3 -0.74 -17.79 -8.29
N LYS A 4 0.22 -17.06 -7.74
CA LYS A 4 0.27 -15.60 -7.73
C LYS A 4 1.18 -15.15 -8.85
N ASP A 5 0.72 -14.22 -9.66
CA ASP A 5 1.53 -13.65 -10.74
C ASP A 5 2.65 -12.77 -10.17
N ILE A 6 2.36 -12.07 -9.06
CA ILE A 6 3.31 -11.20 -8.36
C ILE A 6 3.15 -11.38 -6.85
N ILE A 7 4.29 -11.49 -6.16
CA ILE A 7 4.38 -11.40 -4.70
C ILE A 7 5.25 -10.19 -4.34
N ILE A 8 4.70 -9.30 -3.53
CA ILE A 8 5.34 -8.08 -3.02
C ILE A 8 5.67 -8.32 -1.55
N ILE A 9 6.91 -8.09 -1.14
CA ILE A 9 7.35 -8.22 0.25
C ILE A 9 7.61 -6.82 0.81
N GLY A 10 6.81 -6.42 1.80
CA GLY A 10 6.82 -5.11 2.44
C GLY A 10 5.59 -4.28 2.06
N GLY A 11 4.82 -3.86 3.07
CA GLY A 11 3.59 -3.08 2.96
C GLY A 11 3.76 -1.58 3.15
N GLY A 12 4.96 -1.04 2.96
CA GLY A 12 5.17 0.42 2.91
C GLY A 12 4.56 1.07 1.67
N VAL A 13 4.71 2.39 1.56
CA VAL A 13 4.23 3.19 0.41
C VAL A 13 4.65 2.58 -0.94
N ALA A 14 5.89 2.07 -1.04
CA ALA A 14 6.39 1.44 -2.26
C ALA A 14 5.64 0.14 -2.60
N GLY A 15 5.43 -0.75 -1.63
CA GLY A 15 4.72 -2.01 -1.83
C GLY A 15 3.24 -1.82 -2.12
N LEU A 16 2.58 -0.90 -1.39
CA LEU A 16 1.19 -0.53 -1.63
C LEU A 16 1.01 0.05 -3.05
N SER A 17 1.91 0.94 -3.47
CA SER A 17 1.91 1.47 -4.84
C SER A 17 2.09 0.38 -5.89
N ALA A 18 3.04 -0.54 -5.67
CA ALA A 18 3.25 -1.67 -6.58
C ALA A 18 2.02 -2.58 -6.66
N GLY A 19 1.35 -2.85 -5.54
CA GLY A 19 0.11 -3.63 -5.49
C GLY A 19 -1.02 -2.98 -6.28
N ILE A 20 -1.23 -1.67 -6.08
CA ILE A 20 -2.22 -0.89 -6.83
C ILE A 20 -2.02 -1.06 -8.34
N PHE A 21 -0.79 -0.90 -8.83
CA PHE A 21 -0.52 -1.00 -10.26
C PHE A 21 -0.62 -2.44 -10.79
N ALA A 22 -0.04 -3.42 -10.10
CA ALA A 22 -0.08 -4.81 -10.52
C ALA A 22 -1.52 -5.35 -10.61
N SER A 23 -2.32 -5.12 -9.57
CA SER A 23 -3.73 -5.56 -9.56
C SER A 23 -4.60 -4.81 -10.57
N ARG A 24 -4.34 -3.51 -10.83
CA ARG A 24 -5.03 -2.78 -11.91
C ARG A 24 -4.75 -3.32 -13.31
N LEU A 25 -3.63 -4.00 -13.50
CA LEU A 25 -3.29 -4.70 -14.75
C LEU A 25 -3.89 -6.12 -14.81
N GLY A 26 -4.69 -6.52 -13.83
CA GLY A 26 -5.34 -7.83 -13.76
C GLY A 26 -4.47 -8.95 -13.22
N LEU A 27 -3.29 -8.65 -12.66
CA LEU A 27 -2.40 -9.66 -12.08
C LEU A 27 -2.91 -10.11 -10.71
N ASN A 28 -2.89 -11.42 -10.47
CA ASN A 28 -3.20 -12.01 -9.18
C ASN A 28 -2.06 -11.71 -8.19
N THR A 29 -2.21 -10.57 -7.49
CA THR A 29 -1.14 -9.96 -6.69
C THR A 29 -1.33 -10.25 -5.21
N LEU A 30 -0.25 -10.68 -4.55
CA LEU A 30 -0.16 -10.83 -3.09
C LEU A 30 0.88 -9.87 -2.53
N LEU A 31 0.49 -9.06 -1.55
CA LEU A 31 1.39 -8.26 -0.73
C LEU A 31 1.50 -8.90 0.65
N LEU A 32 2.74 -9.16 1.07
CA LEU A 32 3.08 -9.65 2.40
C LEU A 32 3.65 -8.51 3.23
N GLU A 33 3.08 -8.28 4.39
CA GLU A 33 3.58 -7.40 5.44
C GLU A 33 3.60 -8.22 6.74
N ARG A 34 4.41 -7.84 7.74
CA ARG A 34 4.55 -8.62 8.99
C ARG A 34 3.65 -8.10 10.12
N LEU A 35 3.42 -6.79 10.18
CA LEU A 35 2.72 -6.15 11.30
C LEU A 35 1.49 -5.40 10.83
N MET A 36 1.71 -4.31 10.11
CA MET A 36 0.67 -3.50 9.52
C MET A 36 1.23 -2.78 8.30
N PRO A 37 0.40 -2.54 7.27
CA PRO A 37 0.79 -1.71 6.14
C PRO A 37 1.22 -0.31 6.62
N GLY A 38 2.17 0.28 5.90
CA GLY A 38 2.62 1.65 6.09
C GLY A 38 4.12 1.84 6.17
N GLY A 39 4.87 0.80 6.54
CA GLY A 39 6.32 0.89 6.71
C GLY A 39 6.71 2.00 7.68
N GLN A 40 7.77 2.75 7.38
CA GLN A 40 8.22 3.84 8.27
C GLN A 40 7.29 5.06 8.25
N VAL A 41 6.60 5.30 7.14
CA VAL A 41 5.76 6.50 6.92
C VAL A 41 4.62 6.57 7.91
N ILE A 42 4.10 5.43 8.39
CA ILE A 42 2.99 5.41 9.34
C ILE A 42 3.28 6.13 10.66
N ASN A 43 4.55 6.24 11.04
CA ASN A 43 4.98 6.89 12.28
C ASN A 43 5.12 8.42 12.14
N ALA A 44 4.94 8.97 10.95
CA ALA A 44 5.01 10.42 10.74
C ALA A 44 3.72 11.08 11.25
N GLU A 45 3.85 12.03 12.18
CA GLU A 45 2.70 12.81 12.68
C GLU A 45 2.14 13.73 11.60
N VAL A 46 3.04 14.37 10.82
CA VAL A 46 2.71 15.31 9.76
C VAL A 46 3.63 15.08 8.57
N ILE A 47 3.05 15.03 7.37
CA ILE A 47 3.72 14.92 6.08
C ILE A 47 3.28 16.12 5.24
N GLU A 48 4.24 16.94 4.81
CA GLU A 48 4.00 18.17 4.05
C GLU A 48 4.57 18.09 2.61
N ASP A 49 5.33 17.03 2.32
CA ASP A 49 6.14 16.88 1.10
C ASP A 49 5.68 15.72 0.20
N TYR A 50 4.56 15.08 0.52
CA TYR A 50 3.96 14.05 -0.35
C TYR A 50 3.00 14.70 -1.37
N PRO A 51 3.27 14.60 -2.69
CA PRO A 51 2.46 15.27 -3.70
C PRO A 51 1.00 14.78 -3.71
N GLY A 52 0.08 15.70 -4.01
CA GLY A 52 -1.36 15.40 -4.15
C GLY A 52 -2.21 15.75 -2.92
N PHE A 53 -1.61 16.30 -1.87
CA PHE A 53 -2.32 16.82 -0.70
C PHE A 53 -2.16 18.34 -0.62
N GLU A 54 -3.27 19.07 -0.64
CA GLU A 54 -3.27 20.55 -0.53
C GLU A 54 -2.93 21.02 0.90
N ASN A 55 -3.26 20.19 1.90
CA ASN A 55 -2.94 20.41 3.30
C ASN A 55 -2.09 19.24 3.81
N PRO A 56 -1.23 19.44 4.83
CA PRO A 56 -0.48 18.35 5.44
C PRO A 56 -1.36 17.18 5.87
N ILE A 57 -0.82 15.96 5.76
CA ILE A 57 -1.51 14.72 6.09
C ILE A 57 -0.71 13.91 7.10
N SER A 58 -1.38 13.14 7.97
CA SER A 58 -0.66 12.20 8.85
C SER A 58 -0.19 10.96 8.08
N GLY A 59 0.87 10.33 8.56
CA GLY A 59 1.34 9.05 8.03
C GLY A 59 0.29 7.96 8.06
N ALA A 60 -0.47 7.88 9.16
CA ALA A 60 -1.58 6.95 9.31
C ALA A 60 -2.68 7.17 8.26
N GLU A 61 -3.05 8.42 8.01
CA GLU A 61 -4.09 8.74 7.02
C GLU A 61 -3.61 8.44 5.59
N LEU A 62 -2.38 8.82 5.23
CA LEU A 62 -1.79 8.52 3.93
C LEU A 62 -1.78 7.01 3.66
N VAL A 63 -1.27 6.23 4.61
CA VAL A 63 -1.19 4.77 4.51
C VAL A 63 -2.59 4.14 4.42
N GLY A 64 -3.54 4.62 5.22
CA GLY A 64 -4.93 4.16 5.17
C GLY A 64 -5.53 4.33 3.77
N LYS A 65 -5.41 5.53 3.18
CA LYS A 65 -5.89 5.80 1.81
C LYS A 65 -5.22 4.88 0.78
N MET A 66 -3.90 4.65 0.89
CA MET A 66 -3.17 3.77 -0.03
C MET A 66 -3.56 2.30 0.11
N GLN A 67 -3.75 1.83 1.35
CA GLN A 67 -4.19 0.46 1.62
C GLN A 67 -5.60 0.23 1.05
N GLU A 68 -6.53 1.15 1.30
CA GLU A 68 -7.88 1.11 0.73
C GLU A 68 -7.84 1.07 -0.80
N GLN A 69 -7.02 1.92 -1.42
CA GLN A 69 -6.85 1.94 -2.87
C GLN A 69 -6.29 0.62 -3.41
N ALA A 70 -5.30 0.02 -2.75
CA ALA A 70 -4.71 -1.26 -3.15
C ALA A 70 -5.74 -2.40 -3.08
N MET A 71 -6.50 -2.47 -1.98
CA MET A 71 -7.55 -3.48 -1.79
C MET A 71 -8.70 -3.30 -2.78
N ALA A 72 -9.11 -2.05 -3.06
CA ALA A 72 -10.21 -1.73 -3.98
C ALA A 72 -9.95 -2.22 -5.41
N VAL A 73 -8.68 -2.31 -5.82
CA VAL A 73 -8.30 -2.83 -7.15
C VAL A 73 -7.95 -4.32 -7.14
N GLY A 74 -8.08 -5.00 -6.00
CA GLY A 74 -7.88 -6.46 -5.89
C GLY A 74 -6.49 -6.89 -5.44
N THR A 75 -5.71 -6.03 -4.79
CA THR A 75 -4.47 -6.47 -4.12
C THR A 75 -4.84 -7.28 -2.88
N GLU A 76 -4.41 -8.55 -2.80
CA GLU A 76 -4.52 -9.32 -1.56
C GLU A 76 -3.40 -8.89 -0.61
N ILE A 77 -3.75 -8.36 0.56
CA ILE A 77 -2.78 -8.00 1.60
C ILE A 77 -2.85 -9.02 2.73
N ARG A 78 -1.70 -9.59 3.09
CA ARG A 78 -1.59 -10.58 4.17
C ARG A 78 -0.51 -10.16 5.17
N LEU A 79 -0.83 -10.35 6.45
CA LEU A 79 0.04 -10.12 7.61
C LEU A 79 0.86 -11.36 7.99
#